data_AF-A0A7W0J9F6-F1
#
_entry.id   AF-A0A7W0J9F6-F1
#
_cell.length_a   1.000
_cell.length_b   1.000
_cell.length_c   1.000
_cell.angle_alpha   90.00
_cell.angle_beta   90.00
_cell.angle_gamma   90.00
#
_symmetry.space_group_name_H-M   'P 1'
#
loop_
_entity.id
_entity.type
_entity.pdbx_description
1 polymer ?
#
loop_
_entity_poly.entity_id
_entity_poly.type
_entity_poly.pdbx_seq_one_letter_code
_entity_poly.pdbx_strand_id
1 'polypeptide(L)'
;MSSPKEPPMPNVHELIRDHVTLSIRCLDRLYLHAYLPKLQTSGGLCYFLRDHLGHPIPSPALFASMLDRFVGAIKTYATTQGVPLIPFERGQRKDDVAADYRARRP
;
A
#
# COMPACT_ATOMS: atom_id res chain seq x y z
N MET A 1 36.36 -28.97 36.64
CA MET A 1 36.09 -27.55 36.42
C MET A 1 35.79 -27.36 34.94
N SER A 2 34.58 -26.96 34.59
CA SER A 2 34.20 -26.66 33.19
C SER A 2 34.47 -25.19 32.93
N SER A 3 35.19 -24.87 31.86
CA SER A 3 35.56 -23.50 31.48
C SER A 3 34.34 -22.62 31.24
N PRO A 4 34.40 -21.31 31.54
CA PRO A 4 33.31 -20.39 31.25
C PRO A 4 33.10 -20.30 29.73
N LYS A 5 31.86 -20.52 29.28
CA LYS A 5 31.47 -20.35 27.88
C LYS A 5 31.48 -18.85 27.58
N GLU A 6 32.33 -18.42 26.66
CA GLU A 6 32.38 -17.03 26.19
C GLU A 6 30.97 -16.53 25.82
N PRO A 7 30.57 -15.32 26.28
CA PRO A 7 29.28 -14.78 25.89
C PRO A 7 29.26 -14.61 24.36
N PRO A 8 28.15 -14.94 23.69
CA PRO A 8 28.08 -14.82 22.24
C PRO A 8 28.40 -13.37 21.84
N MET A 9 29.35 -13.22 20.90
CA MET A 9 29.73 -11.93 20.35
C MET A 9 28.48 -11.26 19.76
N PRO A 10 28.15 -10.02 20.17
CA PRO A 10 26.94 -9.38 19.70
C PRO A 10 27.00 -9.17 18.19
N ASN A 11 25.98 -9.68 17.51
CA ASN A 11 25.77 -9.49 16.08
C ASN A 11 25.47 -8.01 15.82
N VAL A 12 25.89 -7.48 14.66
CA VAL A 12 25.57 -6.11 14.20
C VAL A 12 24.10 -5.76 14.47
N HIS A 13 23.16 -6.64 14.14
CA HIS A 13 21.72 -6.51 14.42
C HIS A 13 21.39 -6.25 15.90
N GLU A 14 22.07 -6.91 16.85
CA GLU A 14 21.85 -6.68 18.27
C GLU A 14 22.36 -5.31 18.70
N LEU A 15 23.49 -4.87 18.14
CA LEU A 15 24.07 -3.56 18.44
C LEU A 15 23.18 -2.41 17.94
N ILE A 16 22.63 -2.51 16.73
CA ILE A 16 21.77 -1.45 16.17
C ILE A 16 20.33 -1.49 16.70
N ARG A 17 19.85 -2.62 17.26
CA ARG A 17 18.49 -2.72 17.81
C ARG A 17 18.19 -1.61 18.82
N ASP A 18 19.15 -1.33 19.71
CA ASP A 18 19.00 -0.31 20.76
C ASP A 18 19.21 1.12 20.24
N HIS A 19 19.63 1.27 18.97
CA HIS A 19 19.90 2.54 18.30
C HIS A 19 18.86 2.89 17.21
N VAL A 20 17.88 2.02 16.94
CA VAL A 20 16.76 2.31 16.03
C VAL A 20 15.70 3.11 16.80
N THR A 21 15.64 4.41 16.54
CA THR A 21 14.64 5.32 17.14
C THR A 21 13.27 5.23 16.49
N LEU A 22 13.18 4.70 15.26
CA LEU A 22 11.91 4.50 14.54
C LEU A 22 11.94 3.23 13.70
N SER A 23 10.99 2.34 13.94
CA SER A 23 10.72 1.15 13.11
C SER A 23 9.32 1.24 12.51
N ILE A 24 9.24 1.50 11.21
CA ILE A 24 7.97 1.50 10.46
C ILE A 24 7.71 0.08 9.97
N ARG A 25 6.75 -0.61 10.59
CA ARG A 25 6.43 -2.01 10.28
C ARG A 25 5.25 -2.21 9.33
N CYS A 26 4.44 -1.16 9.13
CA CYS A 26 3.23 -1.20 8.32
C CYS A 26 2.79 0.24 8.00
N LEU A 27 2.18 0.41 6.83
CA LEU A 27 1.51 1.64 6.42
C LEU A 27 0.01 1.36 6.32
N ASP A 28 -0.77 1.77 7.32
CA ASP A 28 -2.22 1.47 7.39
C ASP A 28 -3.05 2.32 6.41
N ARG A 29 -2.62 3.56 6.18
CA ARG A 29 -3.31 4.53 5.31
C ARG A 29 -2.31 5.39 4.54
N LEU A 30 -2.50 5.47 3.22
CA LEU A 30 -1.81 6.41 2.34
C LEU A 30 -2.81 7.48 1.89
N TYR A 31 -2.57 8.74 2.26
CA TYR A 31 -3.33 9.86 1.73
C TYR A 31 -2.50 10.54 0.64
N LEU A 32 -2.97 10.45 -0.60
CA LEU A 32 -2.35 11.16 -1.72
C LEU A 32 -3.19 12.40 -2.04
N HIS A 33 -2.74 13.54 -1.54
CA HIS A 33 -3.36 14.83 -1.85
C HIS A 33 -2.79 15.33 -3.18
N ALA A 34 -3.48 15.01 -4.28
CA ALA A 34 -3.17 15.56 -5.59
C ALA A 34 -4.00 16.82 -5.85
N TYR A 35 -3.35 17.92 -6.21
CA TYR A 35 -4.03 19.14 -6.64
C TYR A 35 -4.18 19.13 -8.17
N LEU A 36 -5.41 19.00 -8.65
CA LEU A 36 -5.74 18.96 -10.09
C LEU A 36 -6.60 20.18 -10.45
N PRO A 37 -6.00 21.36 -10.66
CA PRO A 37 -6.73 22.63 -10.77
C PRO A 37 -7.81 22.62 -11.86
N LYS A 38 -7.54 21.98 -13.00
CA LYS A 38 -8.51 21.87 -14.11
C LYS A 38 -9.68 20.94 -13.84
N LEU A 39 -9.65 20.11 -12.79
CA LEU A 39 -10.75 19.20 -12.44
C LEU A 39 -11.59 19.72 -11.26
N GLN A 40 -11.28 20.90 -10.72
CA GLN A 40 -11.98 21.47 -9.57
C GLN A 40 -13.31 22.14 -9.95
N THR A 41 -13.59 22.30 -11.24
CA THR A 41 -14.83 22.89 -11.76
C THR A 41 -15.58 21.89 -12.62
N SER A 42 -16.91 22.00 -12.66
CA SER A 42 -17.74 21.16 -13.51
C SER A 42 -17.37 21.27 -14.99
N GLY A 43 -17.09 22.49 -15.48
CA GLY A 43 -16.67 22.72 -16.86
C GLY A 43 -15.34 22.04 -17.20
N GLY A 44 -14.36 22.13 -16.29
CA GLY A 44 -13.06 21.48 -16.49
C GLY A 44 -13.14 19.95 -16.44
N LEU A 45 -14.02 19.41 -15.60
CA LEU A 45 -14.31 17.98 -15.60
C LEU A 45 -15.01 17.53 -16.90
N CYS A 46 -16.02 18.27 -17.36
CA CYS A 46 -16.70 17.98 -18.62
C CYS A 46 -15.73 18.00 -19.81
N TYR A 47 -14.82 18.97 -19.84
CA TYR A 47 -13.76 19.05 -20.84
C TYR A 47 -12.83 17.83 -20.78
N PHE A 48 -12.41 17.43 -19.58
CA PHE A 48 -11.56 16.26 -19.41
C PHE A 48 -12.23 14.97 -19.91
N LEU A 49 -13.49 14.74 -19.53
CA LEU A 49 -14.20 13.53 -19.94
C LEU A 49 -14.52 13.52 -21.44
N ARG A 50 -14.94 14.66 -22.01
CA ARG A 50 -15.37 14.72 -23.41
C ARG A 50 -14.23 14.98 -24.38
N ASP A 51 -13.52 16.08 -24.19
CA ASP A 51 -12.56 16.58 -25.17
C ASP A 51 -11.19 15.92 -25.01
N HIS A 52 -10.75 15.64 -23.78
CA HIS A 52 -9.47 14.98 -23.53
C HIS A 52 -9.54 13.44 -23.62
N LEU A 53 -10.55 12.83 -23.00
CA LEU A 53 -10.73 11.37 -23.04
C LEU A 53 -11.61 10.89 -24.21
N GLY A 54 -12.24 11.79 -24.96
CA GLY A 54 -13.01 11.47 -26.15
C GLY A 54 -14.39 10.88 -25.91
N HIS A 55 -14.93 10.94 -24.68
CA HIS A 55 -16.25 10.39 -24.41
C HIS A 55 -17.36 11.32 -24.91
N PRO A 56 -18.36 10.82 -25.66
CA PRO A 56 -19.41 11.69 -26.22
C PRO A 56 -20.26 12.37 -25.15
N ILE A 57 -20.41 11.73 -23.98
CA ILE A 57 -21.19 12.24 -22.85
C ILE A 57 -20.31 12.23 -21.59
N PRO A 58 -20.11 13.37 -20.92
CA PRO A 58 -19.35 13.43 -19.67
C PRO A 58 -20.19 12.89 -18.50
N SER A 59 -20.28 11.56 -18.40
CA SER A 59 -21.05 10.86 -17.36
C SER A 59 -20.17 10.46 -16.17
N PRO A 60 -20.65 10.62 -14.91
CA PRO A 60 -19.96 10.11 -13.73
C PRO A 60 -19.72 8.60 -13.76
N ALA A 61 -20.54 7.84 -14.49
CA ALA A 61 -20.38 6.39 -14.61
C ALA A 61 -19.02 5.98 -15.24
N LEU A 62 -18.40 6.89 -16.02
CA LEU A 62 -17.08 6.68 -16.60
C LEU A 62 -15.97 6.55 -15.54
N PHE A 63 -16.17 7.10 -14.34
CA PHE A 63 -15.20 6.97 -13.27
C PHE A 63 -15.15 5.56 -12.68
N ALA A 64 -16.27 4.84 -12.65
CA ALA A 64 -16.29 3.47 -12.13
C ALA A 64 -15.37 2.56 -12.96
N SER A 65 -15.50 2.61 -14.29
CA SER A 65 -14.65 1.81 -15.18
C SER A 65 -13.18 2.24 -15.13
N MET A 66 -12.91 3.54 -14.98
CA MET A 66 -11.54 4.05 -14.79
C MET A 66 -10.93 3.55 -13.48
N LEU A 67 -11.69 3.57 -12.39
CA LEU A 67 -11.27 3.06 -11.09
C LEU A 67 -11.03 1.54 -11.15
N ASP A 68 -11.94 0.79 -11.76
CA ASP A 68 -11.80 -0.66 -11.91
C ASP A 68 -10.54 -1.04 -12.69
N ARG A 69 -10.25 -0.31 -13.79
CA ARG A 69 -9.00 -0.47 -14.55
C ARG A 69 -7.77 -0.18 -13.71
N PHE A 70 -7.79 0.89 -12.92
CA PHE A 70 -6.68 1.25 -12.04
C PHE A 70 -6.45 0.19 -10.95
N VAL A 71 -7.52 -0.26 -10.29
CA VAL A 71 -7.44 -1.35 -9.30
C VAL A 71 -6.94 -2.65 -9.94
N GLY A 72 -7.40 -2.97 -11.15
CA GLY A 72 -6.91 -4.12 -11.92
C GLY A 72 -5.42 -4.02 -12.24
N ALA A 73 -4.93 -2.84 -12.61
CA ALA A 73 -3.51 -2.60 -12.85
C ALA A 73 -2.66 -2.80 -11.57
N ILE A 74 -3.13 -2.31 -10.42
CA ILE A 74 -2.47 -2.55 -9.13
C ILE A 74 -2.40 -4.05 -8.82
N LYS A 75 -3.51 -4.77 -8.99
CA LYS A 75 -3.54 -6.23 -8.77
C LYS A 75 -2.56 -6.96 -9.67
N THR A 76 -2.54 -6.61 -10.95
CA THR A 76 -1.62 -7.19 -11.94
C THR A 76 -0.17 -6.92 -11.59
N TYR A 77 0.14 -5.67 -11.20
CA TYR A 77 1.47 -5.28 -10.74
C TYR A 77 1.90 -6.11 -9.52
N ALA A 78 1.03 -6.22 -8.52
CA ALA A 78 1.32 -6.99 -7.31
C ALA A 78 1.60 -8.47 -7.63
N THR A 79 0.79 -9.11 -8.47
CA THR A 79 1.05 -10.48 -8.94
C THR A 79 2.38 -10.60 -9.69
N THR A 80 2.67 -9.66 -10.59
CA THR A 80 3.90 -9.68 -11.41
C THR A 80 5.16 -9.50 -10.57
N GLN A 81 5.09 -8.66 -9.53
CA GLN A 81 6.22 -8.39 -8.64
C GLN A 81 6.28 -9.35 -7.43
N GLY A 82 5.39 -10.35 -7.38
CA GLY A 82 5.34 -11.27 -6.24
C GLY A 82 4.94 -10.62 -4.92
N VAL A 83 4.27 -9.46 -4.96
CA VAL A 83 3.78 -8.74 -3.78
C VAL A 83 2.47 -9.41 -3.32
N PRO A 84 2.42 -9.99 -2.11
CA PRO A 84 1.25 -10.71 -1.63
C PRO A 84 0.08 -9.77 -1.33
N LEU A 85 -1.07 -10.04 -1.94
CA LEU A 85 -2.32 -9.33 -1.68
C LEU A 85 -3.18 -10.15 -0.72
N ILE A 86 -3.41 -9.62 0.49
CA ILE A 86 -4.19 -10.28 1.53
C ILE A 86 -5.60 -9.65 1.55
N PRO A 87 -6.65 -10.40 1.16
CA PRO A 87 -8.02 -9.91 1.30
C PRO A 87 -8.42 -9.90 2.79
N PHE A 88 -9.16 -8.87 3.19
CA PHE A 88 -9.74 -8.78 4.54
C PHE A 88 -11.24 -8.99 4.45
N GLU A 89 -11.78 -9.86 5.30
CA GLU A 89 -13.22 -10.05 5.43
C GLU A 89 -13.84 -8.97 6.33
N ARG A 90 -15.15 -8.78 6.21
CA ARG A 90 -15.89 -7.84 7.02
C ARG A 90 -15.77 -8.21 8.51
N GLY A 91 -15.34 -7.25 9.33
CA GLY A 91 -15.18 -7.45 10.78
C GLY A 91 -13.79 -7.95 11.21
N GLN A 92 -12.89 -8.28 10.27
CA GLN A 92 -11.52 -8.63 10.60
C GLN A 92 -10.70 -7.37 10.96
N ARG A 93 -9.94 -7.47 12.06
CA ARG A 93 -8.94 -6.46 12.40
C ARG A 93 -7.69 -6.71 11.56
N LYS A 94 -7.34 -5.72 10.73
CA LYS A 94 -6.19 -5.80 9.82
C LYS A 94 -4.88 -6.09 10.53
N ASP A 95 -4.69 -5.50 11.71
CA ASP A 95 -3.47 -5.67 12.50
C ASP A 95 -3.24 -7.11 12.92
N ASP A 96 -4.31 -7.81 13.32
CA ASP A 96 -4.23 -9.21 13.78
C ASP A 96 -3.86 -10.12 12.59
N VAL A 97 -4.52 -9.92 11.44
CA VAL A 97 -4.20 -10.65 10.19
C VAL A 97 -2.77 -10.37 9.72
N ALA A 98 -2.31 -9.12 9.80
CA ALA A 98 -0.95 -8.74 9.42
C ALA A 98 0.11 -9.26 10.41
N ALA A 99 -0.22 -9.36 11.70
CA ALA A 99 0.66 -9.96 12.71
C ALA A 99 0.86 -11.46 12.42
N ASP A 100 -0.22 -12.20 12.19
CA ASP A 100 -0.17 -13.61 11.82
C ASP A 100 0.63 -13.86 10.54
N TYR A 101 0.44 -13.00 9.54
CA TYR A 101 1.15 -13.10 8.27
C TYR A 101 2.66 -12.89 8.44
N ARG A 102 3.08 -11.90 9.25
CA ARG A 102 4.50 -11.66 9.57
C ARG A 102 5.10 -12.79 10.39
N ALA A 103 4.38 -13.36 11.34
CA ALA A 103 4.86 -14.48 12.13
C ALA A 103 5.19 -15.72 11.27
N ARG A 104 4.49 -15.92 10.14
CA ARG A 104 4.73 -17.03 9.20
C ARG A 104 5.87 -16.77 8.21
N ARG A 105 6.34 -15.53 8.08
CA ARG A 105 7.41 -15.10 7.16
C ARG A 105 8.34 -14.11 7.88
N PRO A 106 9.23 -14.61 8.76
CA PRO A 106 10.17 -13.77 9.51
C PRO A 106 11.20 -13.08 8.61
#